data_AF-A0A258BR67-F1
#
_entry.id   AF-A0A258BR67-F1
#
_cell.length_a   1.000
_cell.length_b   1.000
_cell.length_c   1.000
_cell.angle_alpha   90.00
_cell.angle_beta   90.00
_cell.angle_gamma   90.00
#
_symmetry.space_group_name_H-M   'P 1'
#
loop_
_entity.id
_entity.type
_entity.pdbx_description
1 polymer ?
#
loop_
_entity_poly.entity_id
_entity_poly.type
_entity_poly.pdbx_seq_one_letter_code
_entity_poly.pdbx_strand_id
1 'polypeptide(L)'
;MFRLDDQFLQDIGLADLPADQKEAFLQHVYDQLEYRVGVRLSEGMSDAQLEEFESIIDGKAEVIDAWIAQYAPDMQNDELYGKIVATSGIPAGDPKVAAEYAATKWLEVNRPDYRDVVAATLEELKQEISQNKDAILGTPPAQ
;
A
#
# COMPACT_ATOMS: atom_id res chain seq x y z
N MET A 1 7.96 -7.36 -3.99
CA MET A 1 7.34 -6.84 -2.76
C MET A 1 8.20 -5.67 -2.35
N PHE A 2 7.67 -4.45 -2.41
CA PHE A 2 8.44 -3.25 -2.06
C PHE A 2 8.67 -3.23 -0.55
N ARG A 3 9.89 -2.92 -0.15
CA ARG A 3 10.37 -3.05 1.22
C ARG A 3 11.07 -1.75 1.60
N LEU A 4 10.39 -0.96 2.42
CA LEU A 4 10.91 0.30 2.96
C LEU A 4 11.66 -0.04 4.24
N ASP A 5 12.92 -0.46 4.06
CA ASP A 5 13.83 -0.91 5.11
C ASP A 5 15.18 -0.17 4.99
N ASP A 6 16.19 -0.53 5.80
CA ASP A 6 17.55 0.01 5.69
C ASP A 6 18.13 -0.06 4.26
N GLN A 7 17.75 -1.09 3.49
CA GLN A 7 18.17 -1.20 2.09
C GLN A 7 17.65 -0.06 1.22
N PHE A 8 16.42 0.41 1.47
CA PHE A 8 15.84 1.57 0.79
C PHE A 8 16.59 2.85 1.19
N LEU A 9 16.86 3.03 2.49
CA LEU A 9 17.64 4.15 3.00
C LEU A 9 19.05 4.18 2.42
N GLN A 10 19.67 3.02 2.23
CA GLN A 10 20.98 2.92 1.59
C GLN A 10 20.94 3.34 0.13
N ASP A 11 19.89 2.98 -0.61
CA ASP A 11 19.75 3.32 -2.02
C ASP A 11 19.59 4.84 -2.23
N ILE A 12 18.81 5.51 -1.37
CA ILE A 12 18.63 6.97 -1.39
C ILE A 12 19.74 7.76 -0.68
N GLY A 13 20.76 7.08 -0.14
CA GLY A 13 21.90 7.70 0.53
C GLY A 13 21.62 8.24 1.95
N LEU A 14 20.55 7.76 2.61
CA LEU A 14 20.15 8.11 3.97
C LEU A 14 20.48 7.00 5.00
N ALA A 15 21.34 6.04 4.66
CA ALA A 15 21.72 4.96 5.56
C ALA A 15 22.49 5.41 6.81
N ASP A 16 23.10 6.60 6.79
CA ASP A 16 23.86 7.16 7.92
C ASP A 16 22.97 7.83 8.98
N LEU A 17 21.67 7.98 8.70
CA LEU A 17 20.73 8.54 9.68
C LEU A 17 20.70 7.70 10.97
N PRO A 18 20.53 8.32 12.14
CA PRO A 18 20.35 7.58 13.38
C PRO A 18 19.04 6.79 13.35
N ALA A 19 19.00 5.64 14.04
CA ALA A 19 17.89 4.68 13.98
C ALA A 19 16.51 5.32 14.22
N ASP A 20 16.40 6.20 15.22
CA ASP A 20 15.17 6.94 15.54
C ASP A 20 14.66 7.79 14.36
N GLN A 21 15.59 8.46 13.64
CA GLN A 21 15.25 9.23 12.44
C GLN A 21 14.95 8.33 11.24
N LYS A 22 15.63 7.19 11.11
CA LYS A 22 15.35 6.21 10.06
C LYS A 22 13.92 5.69 10.17
N GLU A 23 13.50 5.27 11.36
CA GLU A 23 12.16 4.77 11.61
C GLU A 23 11.11 5.85 11.33
N ALA A 24 11.30 7.06 11.86
CA ALA A 24 10.41 8.20 11.59
C ALA A 24 10.34 8.54 10.09
N PHE A 25 11.47 8.49 9.38
CA PHE A 25 11.54 8.76 7.96
C PHE A 25 10.83 7.67 7.14
N LEU A 26 11.10 6.39 7.44
CA LEU A 26 10.44 5.27 6.78
C LEU A 26 8.91 5.34 6.98
N GLN A 27 8.45 5.63 8.19
CA GLN A 27 7.02 5.85 8.47
C GLN A 27 6.45 7.01 7.65
N HIS A 28 7.17 8.13 7.54
CA HIS A 28 6.74 9.25 6.72
C HIS A 28 6.67 8.87 5.22
N VAL A 29 7.65 8.12 4.71
CA VAL A 29 7.63 7.64 3.31
C VAL A 29 6.46 6.67 3.08
N TYR A 30 6.13 5.81 4.05
CA TYR A 30 4.96 4.95 4.00
C TYR A 30 3.66 5.74 3.87
N ASP A 31 3.44 6.72 4.75
CA ASP A 31 2.26 7.60 4.74
C ASP A 31 2.13 8.34 3.40
N GLN A 32 3.24 8.89 2.90
CA GLN A 32 3.25 9.61 1.63
C GLN A 32 3.01 8.69 0.43
N LEU A 33 3.56 7.48 0.45
CA LEU A 33 3.29 6.48 -0.57
C LEU A 33 1.81 6.09 -0.57
N GLU A 34 1.25 5.77 0.60
CA GLU A 34 -0.17 5.41 0.75
C GLU A 34 -1.07 6.52 0.24
N TYR A 35 -0.83 7.77 0.64
CA TYR A 35 -1.59 8.92 0.19
C TYR A 35 -1.54 9.09 -1.34
N ARG A 36 -0.33 9.12 -1.92
CA ARG A 36 -0.16 9.33 -3.37
C ARG A 36 -0.71 8.19 -4.20
N VAL A 37 -0.51 6.95 -3.74
CA VAL A 37 -1.11 5.76 -4.34
C VAL A 37 -2.63 5.86 -4.29
N GLY A 38 -3.22 6.23 -3.14
CA GLY A 38 -4.67 6.45 -3.01
C GLY A 38 -5.22 7.46 -4.01
N VAL A 39 -4.55 8.60 -4.18
CA VAL A 39 -4.93 9.63 -5.17
C VAL A 39 -4.82 9.09 -6.60
N ARG A 40 -3.72 8.45 -6.98
CA ARG A 40 -3.55 7.92 -8.35
C ARG A 40 -4.46 6.75 -8.66
N LEU A 41 -4.83 5.99 -7.64
CA LEU A 41 -5.83 4.95 -7.78
C LEU A 41 -7.19 5.57 -8.02
N SER A 42 -7.54 6.65 -7.33
CA SER A 42 -8.81 7.33 -7.57
C SER A 42 -8.89 8.04 -8.92
N GLU A 43 -7.76 8.46 -9.48
CA GLU A 43 -7.69 8.94 -10.86
C GLU A 43 -8.09 7.84 -11.85
N GLY A 44 -9.28 7.96 -12.44
CA GLY A 44 -9.82 7.01 -13.41
C GLY A 44 -10.80 5.97 -12.83
N MET A 45 -11.14 6.08 -11.55
CA MET A 45 -12.23 5.31 -10.95
C MET A 45 -13.47 6.18 -10.77
N SER A 46 -14.66 5.57 -10.88
CA SER A 46 -15.92 6.26 -10.62
C SER A 46 -16.12 6.48 -9.12
N ASP A 47 -16.88 7.49 -8.72
CA ASP A 47 -17.22 7.75 -7.32
C ASP A 47 -17.80 6.50 -6.62
N ALA A 48 -18.65 5.73 -7.31
CA ALA A 48 -19.21 4.49 -6.79
C ALA A 48 -18.16 3.40 -6.53
N GLN A 49 -17.13 3.30 -7.38
CA GLN A 49 -16.03 2.36 -7.18
C GLN A 49 -15.17 2.78 -5.99
N LEU A 50 -14.96 4.08 -5.81
CA LEU A 50 -14.22 4.62 -4.66
C LEU A 50 -14.94 4.37 -3.36
N GLU A 51 -16.25 4.63 -3.31
CA GLU A 51 -17.08 4.37 -2.13
C GLU A 51 -17.15 2.88 -1.78
N GLU A 52 -17.25 2.01 -2.79
CA GLU A 52 -17.20 0.56 -2.61
C GLU A 52 -15.84 0.13 -2.03
N PHE A 53 -14.73 0.60 -2.61
CA PHE A 53 -13.39 0.28 -2.13
C PHE A 53 -13.14 0.81 -0.72
N GLU A 54 -13.48 2.08 -0.44
CA GLU A 54 -13.36 2.67 0.90
C GLU A 54 -14.14 1.85 1.93
N SER A 55 -15.36 1.43 1.59
CA SER A 55 -16.17 0.59 2.48
C SER A 55 -15.57 -0.79 2.74
N ILE A 56 -14.88 -1.38 1.75
CA ILE A 56 -14.13 -2.63 1.92
C ILE A 56 -12.93 -2.41 2.85
N ILE A 57 -12.18 -1.32 2.65
CA ILE A 57 -11.00 -0.98 3.47
C ILE A 57 -11.40 -0.63 4.92
N ASP A 58 -12.53 0.06 5.12
CA ASP A 58 -13.11 0.36 6.43
C ASP A 58 -13.61 -0.89 7.18
N GLY A 59 -13.65 -2.05 6.51
CA GLY A 59 -14.05 -3.30 7.12
C GLY A 59 -15.57 -3.45 7.25
N LYS A 60 -16.37 -2.77 6.41
CA LYS A 60 -17.83 -2.88 6.43
C LYS A 60 -18.26 -4.27 5.98
N ALA A 61 -18.60 -5.13 6.94
CA ALA A 61 -18.93 -6.52 6.71
C ALA A 61 -20.04 -6.72 5.65
N GLU A 62 -21.05 -5.86 5.63
CA GLU A 62 -22.14 -5.92 4.64
C GLU A 62 -21.66 -5.71 3.19
N VAL A 63 -20.75 -4.76 2.98
CA VAL A 63 -20.20 -4.45 1.65
C VAL A 63 -19.23 -5.54 1.22
N ILE A 64 -18.38 -6.00 2.15
CA ILE A 64 -17.41 -7.06 1.91
C ILE A 64 -18.12 -8.38 1.55
N ASP A 65 -19.15 -8.77 2.32
CA ASP A 65 -19.90 -10.00 2.08
C ASP A 65 -20.64 -9.96 0.74
N ALA A 66 -21.29 -8.83 0.43
CA ALA A 66 -21.95 -8.62 -0.86
C ALA A 66 -20.95 -8.69 -2.03
N TRP A 67 -19.80 -8.04 -1.89
CA TRP A 67 -18.76 -8.02 -2.92
C TRP A 67 -18.17 -9.42 -3.14
N ILE A 68 -17.83 -10.14 -2.07
CA ILE A 68 -17.30 -11.51 -2.14
C ILE A 68 -18.34 -12.44 -2.76
N ALA A 69 -19.60 -12.37 -2.35
CA ALA A 69 -20.66 -13.19 -2.92
C ALA A 69 -20.84 -12.97 -4.44
N GLN A 70 -20.61 -11.74 -4.92
CA GLN A 70 -20.74 -11.37 -6.32
C GLN A 70 -19.50 -11.74 -7.16
N TYR A 71 -18.31 -11.43 -6.67
CA TYR A 71 -17.07 -11.50 -7.48
C TYR A 71 -16.14 -12.64 -7.09
N ALA A 72 -16.24 -13.15 -5.87
CA ALA A 72 -15.37 -14.20 -5.35
C ALA A 72 -16.11 -15.22 -4.45
N PRO A 73 -17.20 -15.85 -4.94
CA PRO A 73 -18.01 -16.77 -4.12
C PRO A 73 -17.23 -17.99 -3.62
N ASP A 74 -16.13 -18.34 -4.29
CA ASP A 74 -15.24 -19.45 -3.93
C ASP A 74 -14.02 -19.01 -3.11
N MET A 75 -14.09 -17.84 -2.44
CA MET A 75 -12.99 -17.28 -1.63
C MET A 75 -12.31 -18.32 -0.73
N GLN A 76 -13.08 -19.21 -0.09
CA GLN A 76 -12.55 -20.19 0.86
C GLN A 76 -11.58 -21.20 0.22
N ASN A 77 -11.69 -21.43 -1.09
CA ASN A 77 -10.82 -22.32 -1.85
C ASN A 77 -9.72 -21.56 -2.62
N ASP A 78 -9.74 -20.23 -2.63
CA ASP A 78 -8.75 -19.41 -3.34
C ASP A 78 -7.39 -19.46 -2.63
N GLU A 79 -6.31 -19.61 -3.40
CA GLU A 79 -4.94 -19.68 -2.89
C GLU A 79 -4.53 -18.38 -2.17
N LEU A 80 -5.03 -17.23 -2.63
CA LEU A 80 -4.80 -15.93 -2.00
C LEU A 80 -5.38 -15.91 -0.58
N TYR A 81 -6.59 -16.41 -0.39
CA TYR A 81 -7.23 -16.46 0.93
C TYR A 81 -6.40 -17.30 1.91
N GLY A 82 -5.95 -18.49 1.47
CA GLY A 82 -5.05 -19.33 2.26
C GLY A 82 -3.72 -18.64 2.62
N LYS A 83 -3.14 -17.88 1.67
CA LYS A 83 -1.91 -17.11 1.89
C LYS A 83 -2.11 -15.97 2.90
N ILE A 84 -3.22 -15.25 2.82
CA ILE A 84 -3.55 -14.16 3.75
C ILE A 84 -3.67 -14.72 5.17
N VAL A 85 -4.43 -15.79 5.37
CA VAL A 85 -4.58 -16.45 6.69
C VAL A 85 -3.22 -16.91 7.24
N ALA A 86 -2.39 -17.53 6.39
CA ALA A 86 -1.07 -18.02 6.80
C ALA A 86 -0.08 -16.90 7.16
N THR A 87 -0.17 -15.74 6.50
CA THR A 87 0.78 -14.63 6.68
C THR A 87 0.34 -13.67 7.79
N SER A 88 -0.96 -13.39 7.88
CA SER A 88 -1.54 -12.49 8.88
C SER A 88 -1.61 -13.11 10.27
N GLY A 89 -1.68 -14.45 10.37
CA GLY A 89 -1.91 -15.16 11.62
C GLY A 89 -3.34 -14.98 12.18
N ILE A 90 -4.25 -14.40 11.39
CA ILE A 90 -5.66 -14.21 11.73
C ILE A 90 -6.43 -15.48 11.35
N PRO A 91 -7.34 -15.98 12.20
CA PRO A 91 -8.11 -17.18 11.89
C PRO A 91 -8.95 -17.02 10.62
N ALA A 92 -9.03 -18.10 9.83
CA ALA A 92 -9.93 -18.17 8.69
C ALA A 92 -11.38 -17.91 9.14
N GLY A 93 -12.07 -17.00 8.46
CA GLY A 93 -13.43 -16.57 8.78
C GLY A 93 -13.52 -15.27 9.58
N ASP A 94 -12.39 -14.68 9.99
CA ASP A 94 -12.37 -13.36 10.58
C ASP A 94 -12.70 -12.29 9.51
N PRO A 95 -13.53 -11.28 9.82
CA PRO A 95 -13.88 -10.22 8.88
C PRO A 95 -12.67 -9.46 8.36
N LYS A 96 -11.56 -9.38 9.10
CA LYS A 96 -10.33 -8.74 8.63
C LYS A 96 -9.68 -9.49 7.47
N VAL A 97 -9.73 -10.83 7.50
CA VAL A 97 -9.22 -11.67 6.40
C VAL A 97 -10.08 -11.47 5.15
N ALA A 98 -11.40 -11.43 5.32
CA ALA A 98 -12.33 -11.16 4.23
C ALA A 98 -12.12 -9.76 3.63
N ALA A 99 -11.90 -8.74 4.46
CA ALA A 99 -11.60 -7.39 4.03
C ALA A 99 -10.30 -7.32 3.20
N GLU A 100 -9.21 -7.91 3.69
CA GLU A 100 -7.92 -7.92 2.99
C GLU A 100 -7.99 -8.69 1.65
N TYR A 101 -8.69 -9.82 1.65
CA TYR A 101 -8.93 -10.59 0.42
C TYR A 101 -9.77 -9.81 -0.58
N ALA A 102 -10.90 -9.23 -0.13
CA ALA A 102 -11.79 -8.44 -0.98
C ALA A 102 -11.05 -7.22 -1.55
N ALA A 103 -10.32 -6.46 -0.74
CA ALA A 103 -9.53 -5.31 -1.20
C ALA A 103 -8.51 -5.70 -2.27
N THR A 104 -7.79 -6.81 -2.06
CA THR A 104 -6.80 -7.30 -3.02
C THR A 104 -7.44 -7.70 -4.34
N LYS A 105 -8.49 -8.54 -4.31
CA LYS A 105 -9.20 -8.96 -5.52
C LYS A 105 -9.90 -7.78 -6.22
N TRP A 106 -10.41 -6.83 -5.46
CA TRP A 106 -11.03 -5.62 -5.97
C TRP A 106 -10.06 -4.82 -6.83
N LEU A 107 -8.82 -4.65 -6.35
CA LEU A 107 -7.76 -4.00 -7.10
C LEU A 107 -7.38 -4.81 -8.34
N GLU A 108 -7.32 -6.14 -8.29
CA GLU A 108 -7.03 -6.97 -9.47
C GLU A 108 -8.09 -6.79 -10.58
N VAL A 109 -9.36 -6.62 -10.21
CA VAL A 109 -10.47 -6.47 -11.15
C VAL A 109 -10.56 -5.04 -11.69
N ASN A 110 -10.43 -4.04 -10.82
CA ASN A 110 -10.69 -2.63 -11.17
C ASN A 110 -9.42 -1.86 -11.57
N ARG A 111 -8.24 -2.28 -11.09
CA ARG A 111 -6.93 -1.65 -11.33
C ARG A 111 -5.84 -2.71 -11.54
N PRO A 112 -5.82 -3.40 -12.69
CA PRO A 112 -4.73 -4.31 -13.03
C PRO A 112 -3.35 -3.61 -13.01
N ASP A 113 -3.32 -2.30 -13.29
CA ASP A 113 -2.14 -1.44 -13.21
C ASP A 113 -1.78 -1.01 -11.78
N TYR A 114 -2.50 -1.44 -10.73
CA TYR A 114 -2.24 -1.07 -9.33
C TYR A 114 -0.76 -1.25 -8.96
N ARG A 115 -0.17 -2.39 -9.35
CA ARG A 115 1.23 -2.68 -9.06
C ARG A 115 2.18 -1.73 -9.77
N ASP A 116 1.85 -1.30 -10.97
CA ASP A 116 2.62 -0.34 -11.76
C ASP A 116 2.51 1.06 -11.15
N VAL A 117 1.30 1.47 -10.76
CA VAL A 117 1.05 2.74 -10.06
C VAL A 117 1.84 2.83 -8.76
N VAL A 118 1.84 1.78 -7.94
CA VAL A 118 2.63 1.72 -6.69
C VAL A 118 4.13 1.79 -7.01
N ALA A 119 4.59 1.06 -8.02
CA ALA A 119 5.99 1.08 -8.43
C ALA A 119 6.43 2.47 -8.89
N ALA A 120 5.69 3.08 -9.82
CA ALA A 120 5.96 4.40 -10.35
C ALA A 120 5.93 5.47 -9.24
N THR A 121 4.92 5.44 -8.37
CA THR A 121 4.80 6.39 -7.25
C THR A 121 5.98 6.25 -6.28
N LEU A 122 6.39 5.02 -5.95
CA LEU A 122 7.55 4.78 -5.11
C LEU A 122 8.84 5.27 -5.77
N GLU A 123 9.03 5.04 -7.07
CA GLU A 123 10.18 5.53 -7.82
C GLU A 123 10.24 7.06 -7.84
N GLU A 124 9.10 7.73 -8.03
CA GLU A 124 9.00 9.19 -7.93
C GLU A 124 9.36 9.69 -6.53
N LEU A 125 8.79 9.11 -5.48
CA LEU A 125 9.16 9.45 -4.09
C LEU A 125 10.66 9.27 -3.86
N LYS A 126 11.23 8.16 -4.34
CA LYS A 126 12.65 7.85 -4.19
C LYS A 126 13.52 8.91 -4.88
N GLN A 127 13.13 9.35 -6.08
CA GLN A 127 13.82 10.42 -6.79
C GLN A 127 13.69 11.76 -6.07
N GLU A 128 12.49 12.11 -5.60
CA GLU A 128 12.24 13.35 -4.83
C GLU A 128 13.09 13.38 -3.56
N ILE A 129 13.11 12.29 -2.79
CA ILE A 129 13.92 12.19 -1.57
C ILE A 129 15.40 12.30 -1.90
N SER A 130 15.87 11.60 -2.94
CA SER A 130 17.28 11.63 -3.35
C SER A 130 17.72 13.01 -3.83
N GLN A 131 16.83 13.77 -4.47
CA GLN A 131 17.10 15.15 -4.88
C GLN A 131 17.08 16.14 -3.71
N ASN A 132 16.23 15.88 -2.71
CA ASN A 132 16.11 16.72 -1.52
C ASN A 132 16.98 16.24 -0.35
N LYS A 133 17.80 15.20 -0.54
CA LYS A 133 18.60 14.56 0.52
C LYS A 133 19.48 15.56 1.26
N ASP A 134 20.05 16.54 0.56
CA ASP A 134 20.94 17.54 1.15
C ASP A 134 20.18 18.48 2.10
N ALA A 135 18.93 18.81 1.76
CA ALA A 135 18.04 19.57 2.63
C ALA A 135 17.56 18.73 3.83
N ILE A 136 17.29 17.44 3.64
CA ILE A 136 16.88 16.50 4.69
C ILE A 136 18.03 16.27 5.68
N LEU A 137 19.28 16.16 5.20
CA LEU A 137 20.48 15.98 6.01
C LEU A 137 20.99 17.28 6.65
N GLY A 138 20.33 18.42 6.40
CA GLY A 138 20.75 19.73 6.91
C GLY A 138 22.10 20.20 6.36
N THR A 139 22.52 19.71 5.19
CA THR A 139 23.74 20.16 4.54
C THR A 139 23.44 21.47 3.81
N PRO A 140 24.02 22.63 4.21
CA PRO A 140 23.83 23.86 3.46
C PRO A 140 24.38 23.66 2.04
N PRO A 141 23.75 24.24 1.00
CA PRO A 141 24.28 24.16 -0.35
C PRO A 141 25.73 24.64 -0.34
N ALA A 142 26.65 23.80 -0.85
CA ALA A 142 28.04 24.19 -1.04
C ALA A 142 28.06 25.42 -1.97
N GLN A 143 28.44 26.57 -1.41
CA GLN A 143 28.67 27.82 -2.15
C GLN A 143 29.94 27.72 -2.99
#